data_AF-A0A484Z857-F1
#
_entry.id   AF-A0A484Z857-F1
#
_cell.length_a   1.000
_cell.length_b   1.000
_cell.length_c   1.000
_cell.angle_alpha   90.00
_cell.angle_beta   90.00
_cell.angle_gamma   90.00
#
_symmetry.space_group_name_H-M   'P 1'
#
loop_
_entity.id
_entity.type
_entity.pdbx_description
1 polymer ?
#
loop_
_entity_poly.entity_id
_entity_poly.type
_entity_poly.pdbx_seq_one_letter_code
_entity_poly.pdbx_strand_id
1 'polypeptide(L)'
;MGNPFAQKRHGGKIPVFTFHWRSDPRKDDEWYRNECDKIDNPVVVAQELDLNYAASAEGVLIPAEWVQAAIDAHIKLGIKPTGRRQGALDIADEGRDKNSYSARYGFLLEDVQEWSGKGSDIFSTVERAFGLCDMAAVEELRFDEDGLGAGARGDARVINEQRRANRRAAILATPFRGSGSVFDPEGEAVRETTPELLA
;
A
#
# COMPACT_ATOMS: atom_id res chain seq x y z
N MET A 1 1.88 10.57 -10.72
CA MET A 1 3.11 11.11 -11.37
C MET A 1 3.09 12.62 -11.27
N GLY A 2 3.96 13.19 -10.43
CA GLY A 2 3.85 14.59 -9.97
C GLY A 2 4.66 15.63 -10.75
N ASN A 3 5.67 15.23 -11.54
CA ASN A 3 6.51 16.22 -12.23
C ASN A 3 6.00 16.55 -13.66
N PRO A 4 6.27 17.77 -14.17
CA PRO A 4 5.82 18.21 -15.50
C PRO A 4 6.33 17.35 -16.66
N PHE A 5 7.50 16.70 -16.52
CA PHE A 5 8.08 15.84 -17.54
C PHE A 5 7.28 14.55 -17.72
N ALA A 6 6.92 13.89 -16.62
CA ALA A 6 6.08 12.71 -16.61
C ALA A 6 4.70 13.01 -17.22
N GLN A 7 4.08 14.14 -16.85
CA GLN A 7 2.79 14.54 -17.40
C GLN A 7 2.86 14.75 -18.93
N LYS A 8 3.90 15.42 -19.43
CA LYS A 8 4.09 15.62 -20.88
C LYS A 8 4.35 14.30 -21.61
N ARG A 9 5.20 13.45 -21.05
CA ARG A 9 5.53 12.13 -21.61
C ARG A 9 4.30 11.22 -21.71
N HIS A 10 3.53 11.14 -20.64
CA HIS A 10 2.37 10.23 -20.53
C HIS A 10 1.06 10.85 -21.02
N GLY A 11 1.04 12.13 -21.39
CA GLY A 11 -0.16 12.86 -21.78
C GLY A 11 -0.62 12.63 -23.23
N GLY A 12 0.13 11.86 -24.04
CA GLY A 12 -0.24 11.48 -25.42
C GLY A 12 -0.25 12.61 -26.45
N LYS A 13 0.04 13.86 -26.05
CA LYS A 13 0.06 15.04 -26.92
C LYS A 13 1.36 15.22 -27.71
N ILE A 14 2.42 14.53 -27.31
CA ILE A 14 3.76 14.62 -27.90
C ILE A 14 4.19 13.20 -28.26
N PRO A 15 4.61 12.93 -29.51
CA PRO A 15 5.26 11.67 -29.86
C PRO A 15 6.52 11.48 -29.02
N VAL A 16 6.58 10.39 -28.25
CA VAL A 16 7.71 10.10 -27.36
C VAL A 16 8.57 9.01 -27.99
N PHE A 17 9.86 9.29 -28.14
CA PHE A 17 10.88 8.28 -28.38
C PHE A 17 11.70 8.09 -27.10
N THR A 18 11.94 6.85 -26.69
CA THR A 18 12.77 6.52 -25.53
C THR A 18 13.91 5.62 -25.99
N PHE A 19 15.14 6.07 -25.77
CA PHE A 19 16.34 5.27 -26.03
C PHE A 19 17.00 4.93 -24.70
N HIS A 20 16.66 3.78 -24.15
CA HIS A 20 17.22 3.31 -22.89
C HIS A 20 18.66 2.82 -23.11
N TRP A 21 19.52 2.88 -22.08
CA TRP A 21 20.90 2.43 -22.20
C TRP A 21 21.00 0.93 -22.57
N ARG A 22 20.04 0.11 -22.12
CA ARG A 22 19.91 -1.32 -22.52
C ARG A 22 19.62 -1.52 -24.01
N SER A 23 19.22 -0.48 -24.73
CA SER A 23 19.02 -0.51 -26.19
C SER A 23 20.28 -0.12 -26.96
N ASP A 24 21.35 0.29 -26.28
CA ASP A 24 22.66 0.55 -26.88
C ASP A 24 23.52 -0.72 -26.84
N PRO A 25 23.91 -1.30 -28.00
CA PRO A 25 24.67 -2.55 -28.04
C PRO A 25 26.09 -2.44 -27.45
N ARG A 26 26.54 -1.23 -27.08
CA ARG A 26 27.84 -0.99 -26.46
C ARG A 26 27.78 -0.97 -24.94
N LYS A 27 26.59 -1.05 -24.34
CA LYS A 27 26.37 -0.93 -22.89
C LYS A 27 25.83 -2.23 -22.33
N ASP A 28 26.43 -2.69 -21.25
CA ASP A 28 26.06 -3.90 -20.52
C ASP A 28 25.93 -3.63 -19.01
N ASP A 29 25.68 -4.67 -18.23
CA ASP A 29 25.50 -4.54 -16.78
C ASP A 29 26.83 -4.19 -16.06
N GLU A 30 27.99 -4.37 -16.69
CA GLU A 30 29.28 -3.89 -16.15
C GLU A 30 29.42 -2.38 -16.36
N TRP A 31 29.06 -1.88 -17.53
CA TRP A 31 28.95 -0.43 -17.79
C TRP A 31 28.02 0.24 -16.77
N TYR A 32 26.83 -0.33 -16.54
CA TYR A 32 25.87 0.24 -15.59
C TYR A 32 26.46 0.32 -14.18
N ARG A 33 27.08 -0.75 -13.68
CA ARG A 33 27.75 -0.76 -12.37
C ARG A 33 28.82 0.34 -12.25
N ASN A 34 29.69 0.45 -13.26
CA ASN A 34 30.72 1.47 -13.29
C ASN A 34 30.15 2.89 -13.30
N GLU A 35 29.03 3.13 -13.99
CA GLU A 35 28.39 4.44 -13.99
C GLU A 35 27.70 4.75 -12.65
N CYS A 36 27.09 3.75 -12.00
CA CYS A 36 26.56 3.91 -10.65
C CYS A 36 27.66 4.35 -9.67
N ASP A 37 28.83 3.70 -9.72
CA ASP A 37 29.98 4.02 -8.88
C ASP A 37 30.55 5.41 -9.17
N LYS A 38 30.56 5.84 -10.45
CA LYS A 38 31.04 7.18 -10.84
C LYS A 38 30.10 8.30 -10.44
N ILE A 39 28.79 8.09 -10.62
CA ILE A 39 27.77 9.10 -10.33
C ILE A 39 27.62 9.26 -8.81
N ASP A 40 27.80 8.18 -8.05
CA ASP A 40 27.75 8.12 -6.58
C ASP A 40 26.54 8.89 -5.99
N ASN A 41 25.43 8.82 -6.73
CA ASN A 41 24.18 9.44 -6.35
C ASN A 41 23.02 8.60 -6.92
N PRO A 42 22.34 7.82 -6.06
CA PRO A 42 21.29 6.91 -6.52
C PRO A 42 20.10 7.64 -7.15
N VAL A 43 19.85 8.91 -6.77
CA VAL A 43 18.79 9.73 -7.36
C VAL A 43 19.13 10.08 -8.80
N VAL A 44 20.38 10.50 -9.06
CA VAL A 44 20.83 10.85 -10.41
C VAL A 44 20.88 9.61 -11.30
N VAL A 45 21.38 8.48 -10.79
CA VAL A 45 21.33 7.18 -11.49
C VAL A 45 19.90 6.83 -11.88
N ALA A 46 18.97 6.89 -10.92
CA ALA A 46 17.57 6.57 -11.17
C ALA A 46 16.93 7.51 -12.21
N GLN A 47 17.22 8.81 -12.17
CA GLN A 47 16.68 9.78 -13.11
C GLN A 47 17.25 9.62 -14.52
N GLU A 48 18.57 9.57 -14.63
CA GLU A 48 19.29 9.69 -15.92
C GLU A 48 19.50 8.34 -16.60
N LEU A 49 19.81 7.29 -15.83
CA LEU A 49 20.06 5.95 -16.37
C LEU A 49 18.79 5.12 -16.41
N ASP A 50 18.01 5.11 -15.32
CA ASP A 50 16.85 4.21 -15.20
C ASP A 50 15.53 4.84 -15.64
N LEU A 51 15.55 6.09 -16.09
CA LEU A 51 14.37 6.85 -16.54
C LEU A 51 13.26 6.92 -15.48
N ASN A 52 13.63 6.95 -14.21
CA ASN A 52 12.71 6.98 -13.09
C ASN A 52 12.19 8.40 -12.86
N TYR A 53 11.03 8.69 -13.45
CA TYR A 53 10.35 9.98 -13.29
C TYR A 53 9.85 10.27 -11.87
N ALA A 54 9.92 9.30 -10.94
CA ALA A 54 9.57 9.50 -9.53
C ALA A 54 10.78 9.90 -8.66
N ALA A 55 12.01 9.73 -9.15
CA ALA A 55 13.23 10.02 -8.39
C ALA A 55 13.44 11.52 -8.10
N SER A 56 12.68 12.43 -8.74
CA SER A 56 12.71 13.88 -8.49
C SER A 56 11.54 14.38 -7.64
N ALA A 57 10.71 13.48 -7.09
CA ALA A 57 9.56 13.89 -6.29
C ALA A 57 10.01 14.19 -4.86
N GLU A 58 10.01 15.47 -4.49
CA GLU A 58 10.17 15.89 -3.10
C GLU A 58 8.97 15.41 -2.26
N GLY A 59 9.22 15.04 -1.00
CA GLY A 59 8.17 14.59 -0.07
C GLY A 59 7.74 13.12 -0.20
N VAL A 60 8.50 12.29 -0.90
CA VAL A 60 8.24 10.83 -0.95
C VAL A 60 8.70 10.18 0.36
N LEU A 61 7.74 9.73 1.17
CA LEU A 61 8.01 9.01 2.42
C LEU A 61 8.31 7.52 2.22
N ILE A 62 7.75 6.90 1.18
CA ILE A 62 7.93 5.49 0.84
C ILE A 62 8.56 5.40 -0.56
N PRO A 63 9.89 5.22 -0.65
CA PRO A 63 10.59 5.01 -1.91
C PRO A 63 10.07 3.78 -2.67
N ALA A 64 9.99 3.91 -4.01
CA ALA A 64 9.54 2.82 -4.87
C ALA A 64 10.45 1.58 -4.77
N GLU A 65 11.76 1.79 -4.59
CA GLU A 65 12.73 0.72 -4.37
C GLU A 65 12.40 -0.15 -3.15
N TRP A 66 11.89 0.44 -2.06
CA TRP A 66 11.51 -0.32 -0.86
C TRP A 66 10.28 -1.19 -1.13
N VAL A 67 9.32 -0.67 -1.90
CA VAL A 67 8.15 -1.45 -2.34
C VAL A 67 8.59 -2.61 -3.24
N GLN A 68 9.48 -2.36 -4.21
CA GLN A 68 9.99 -3.41 -5.10
C GLN A 68 10.78 -4.49 -4.33
N ALA A 69 11.59 -4.08 -3.36
CA ALA A 69 12.30 -5.01 -2.49
C ALA A 69 11.35 -5.86 -1.63
N ALA A 70 10.25 -5.27 -1.15
CA ALA A 70 9.27 -5.93 -0.30
C ALA A 70 8.43 -7.01 -1.03
N ILE A 71 8.26 -6.89 -2.36
CA ILE A 71 7.58 -7.92 -3.16
C ILE A 71 8.33 -9.25 -3.01
N ASP A 72 7.62 -10.26 -2.55
CA ASP A 72 8.13 -11.61 -2.25
C ASP A 72 9.34 -11.65 -1.31
N ALA A 73 9.55 -10.62 -0.50
CA ALA A 73 10.63 -10.61 0.50
C ALA A 73 10.56 -11.82 1.42
N HIS A 74 9.35 -12.28 1.77
CA HIS A 74 9.13 -13.47 2.59
C HIS A 74 9.70 -14.75 1.95
N ILE A 75 9.62 -14.89 0.62
CA ILE A 75 10.21 -16.01 -0.13
C ILE A 75 11.73 -15.83 -0.21
N LYS A 76 12.19 -14.65 -0.60
CA LYS A 76 13.62 -14.33 -0.79
C LYS A 76 14.42 -14.52 0.51
N LEU A 77 13.84 -14.16 1.64
CA LEU A 77 14.45 -14.24 2.97
C LEU A 77 14.13 -15.57 3.69
N GLY A 78 13.26 -16.42 3.12
CA GLY A 78 12.88 -17.69 3.74
C GLY A 78 12.09 -17.54 5.05
N ILE A 79 11.38 -16.43 5.24
CA ILE A 79 10.58 -16.15 6.44
C ILE A 79 9.09 -16.42 6.18
N LYS A 80 8.40 -16.99 7.17
CA LYS A 80 6.96 -17.26 7.09
C LYS A 80 6.16 -16.20 7.85
N PRO A 81 5.00 -15.76 7.34
CA PRO A 81 4.12 -14.87 8.08
C PRO A 81 3.64 -15.53 9.37
N THR A 82 3.54 -14.74 10.43
CA THR A 82 2.98 -15.12 11.73
C THR A 82 2.21 -13.96 12.32
N GLY A 83 1.21 -14.23 13.17
CA GLY A 83 0.46 -13.21 13.89
C GLY A 83 -1.02 -13.16 13.49
N ARG A 84 -1.65 -11.99 13.62
CA ARG A 84 -3.08 -11.83 13.32
C ARG A 84 -3.31 -11.61 11.84
N ARG A 85 -4.48 -12.07 11.37
CA ARG A 85 -5.05 -11.68 10.08
C ARG A 85 -5.88 -10.42 10.28
N GLN A 86 -5.62 -9.39 9.48
CA GLN A 86 -6.28 -8.09 9.62
C GLN A 86 -6.65 -7.54 8.24
N GLY A 87 -7.87 -7.04 8.13
CA GLY A 87 -8.36 -6.30 6.98
C GLY A 87 -8.28 -4.80 7.25
N ALA A 88 -8.15 -4.00 6.19
CA ALA A 88 -8.32 -2.56 6.23
C ALA A 88 -9.21 -2.09 5.07
N LEU A 89 -10.08 -1.13 5.33
CA LEU A 89 -11.04 -0.58 4.38
C LEU A 89 -10.96 0.95 4.34
N ASP A 90 -10.78 1.50 3.14
CA ASP A 90 -10.96 2.92 2.84
C ASP A 90 -12.23 3.08 2.02
N ILE A 91 -13.15 3.91 2.50
CA ILE A 91 -14.53 4.00 2.01
C ILE A 91 -14.67 5.19 1.08
N ALA A 92 -15.05 4.91 -0.16
CA ALA A 92 -15.48 5.87 -1.14
C ALA A 92 -16.96 5.65 -1.52
N ASP A 93 -17.56 6.66 -2.14
CA ASP A 93 -18.98 6.66 -2.52
C ASP A 93 -19.14 6.70 -4.06
N GLU A 94 -20.21 7.29 -4.57
CA GLU A 94 -20.52 7.40 -6.01
C GLU A 94 -19.55 8.25 -6.84
N GLY A 95 -18.52 8.81 -6.20
CA GLY A 95 -17.52 9.67 -6.81
C GLY A 95 -16.63 8.97 -7.85
N ARG A 96 -15.55 9.67 -8.22
CA ARG A 96 -14.52 9.11 -9.11
C ARG A 96 -13.66 8.06 -8.38
N ASP A 97 -13.44 8.29 -7.09
CA ASP A 97 -12.56 7.46 -6.28
C ASP A 97 -13.22 6.12 -5.96
N LYS A 98 -12.40 5.08 -5.81
CA LYS A 98 -12.84 3.72 -5.53
C LYS A 98 -12.70 3.42 -4.05
N ASN A 99 -13.56 2.54 -3.57
CA ASN A 99 -13.33 1.84 -2.32
C ASN A 99 -12.06 1.02 -2.46
N SER A 100 -11.29 0.90 -1.37
CA SER A 100 -10.12 0.05 -1.33
C SER A 100 -10.11 -0.83 -0.10
N TYR A 101 -9.72 -2.09 -0.29
CA TYR A 101 -9.58 -3.07 0.76
C TYR A 101 -8.21 -3.72 0.69
N SER A 102 -7.65 -4.05 1.84
CA SER A 102 -6.47 -4.89 1.94
C SER A 102 -6.63 -5.93 3.04
N ALA A 103 -5.97 -7.09 2.88
CA ALA A 103 -5.88 -8.12 3.90
C ALA A 103 -4.43 -8.58 4.06
N ARG A 104 -3.99 -8.70 5.32
CA ARG A 104 -2.66 -9.20 5.67
C ARG A 104 -2.71 -10.35 6.66
N TYR A 105 -1.71 -11.22 6.61
CA TYR A 105 -1.38 -12.18 7.67
C TYR A 105 -0.02 -11.80 8.27
N GLY A 106 -0.02 -11.27 9.50
CA GLY A 106 1.21 -10.74 10.08
C GLY A 106 1.79 -9.62 9.21
N PHE A 107 3.04 -9.74 8.80
CA PHE A 107 3.69 -8.78 7.91
C PHE A 107 3.38 -8.99 6.42
N LEU A 108 2.75 -10.11 6.03
CA LEU A 108 2.49 -10.41 4.62
C LEU A 108 1.14 -9.84 4.19
N LEU A 109 1.18 -8.91 3.23
CA LEU A 109 -0.01 -8.46 2.50
C LEU A 109 -0.40 -9.54 1.47
N GLU A 110 -1.60 -10.11 1.62
CA GLU A 110 -2.07 -11.26 0.81
C GLU A 110 -3.10 -10.85 -0.23
N ASP A 111 -3.87 -9.79 0.00
CA ASP A 111 -4.91 -9.32 -0.92
C ASP A 111 -5.05 -7.80 -0.90
N VAL A 112 -5.32 -7.24 -2.08
CA VAL A 112 -5.68 -5.83 -2.28
C VAL A 112 -6.77 -5.78 -3.35
N GLN A 113 -7.89 -5.15 -3.01
CA GLN A 113 -9.06 -5.07 -3.86
C GLN A 113 -9.52 -3.62 -3.98
N GLU A 114 -10.02 -3.24 -5.16
CA GLU A 114 -10.66 -1.94 -5.38
C GLU A 114 -12.01 -2.10 -6.10
N TRP A 115 -12.98 -1.25 -5.77
CA TRP A 115 -14.26 -1.23 -6.49
C TRP A 115 -14.94 0.14 -6.46
N SER A 116 -15.71 0.41 -7.51
CA SER A 116 -16.53 1.62 -7.61
C SER A 116 -17.71 1.57 -6.64
N GLY A 117 -18.01 2.69 -5.95
CA GLY A 117 -19.21 2.86 -5.13
C GLY A 117 -20.46 3.27 -5.92
N LYS A 118 -20.33 3.61 -7.21
CA LYS A 118 -21.45 4.06 -8.05
C LYS A 118 -22.64 3.10 -8.07
N GLY A 119 -23.84 3.63 -7.82
CA GLY A 119 -25.08 2.84 -7.81
C GLY A 119 -25.19 1.90 -6.61
N SER A 120 -24.42 2.16 -5.56
CA SER A 120 -24.37 1.41 -4.31
C SER A 120 -24.39 2.40 -3.14
N ASP A 121 -24.46 1.89 -1.92
CA ASP A 121 -24.32 2.67 -0.69
C ASP A 121 -23.17 2.17 0.18
N ILE A 122 -22.90 2.92 1.27
CA ILE A 122 -21.84 2.61 2.23
C ILE A 122 -22.11 1.28 2.93
N PHE A 123 -23.37 0.96 3.27
CA PHE A 123 -23.74 -0.30 3.88
C PHE A 123 -23.30 -1.49 3.02
N SER A 124 -23.58 -1.43 1.71
CA SER A 124 -23.19 -2.45 0.73
C SER A 124 -21.66 -2.55 0.60
N THR A 125 -20.94 -1.44 0.71
CA THR A 125 -19.47 -1.43 0.78
C THR A 125 -18.97 -2.18 2.02
N VAL A 126 -19.55 -1.93 3.20
CA VAL A 126 -19.18 -2.62 4.44
C VAL A 126 -19.52 -4.11 4.36
N GLU A 127 -20.68 -4.48 3.82
CA GLU A 127 -21.07 -5.87 3.60
C GLU A 127 -20.09 -6.58 2.67
N ARG A 128 -19.70 -5.95 1.56
CA ARG A 128 -18.68 -6.46 0.65
C ARG A 128 -17.34 -6.66 1.37
N ALA A 129 -16.89 -5.70 2.17
CA ALA A 129 -15.66 -5.82 2.93
C ALA A 129 -15.70 -6.97 3.95
N PHE A 130 -16.85 -7.22 4.58
CA PHE A 130 -17.05 -8.39 5.45
C PHE A 130 -16.96 -9.71 4.67
N GLY A 131 -17.50 -9.76 3.46
CA GLY A 131 -17.33 -10.90 2.56
C GLY A 131 -15.86 -11.14 2.17
N LEU A 132 -15.10 -10.07 1.90
CA LEU A 132 -13.66 -10.15 1.67
C LEU A 132 -12.91 -10.68 2.91
N CYS A 133 -13.31 -10.22 4.11
CA CYS A 133 -12.74 -10.72 5.36
C CYS A 133 -12.98 -12.23 5.55
N ASP A 134 -14.17 -12.72 5.20
CA ASP A 134 -14.46 -14.16 5.26
C ASP A 134 -13.54 -14.97 4.35
N MET A 135 -13.32 -14.51 3.11
CA MET A 135 -12.44 -15.18 2.15
C MET A 135 -10.98 -15.19 2.62
N ALA A 136 -10.54 -14.12 3.29
CA ALA A 136 -9.18 -13.97 3.80
C ALA A 136 -8.99 -14.52 5.23
N ALA A 137 -10.02 -15.12 5.85
CA ALA A 137 -10.04 -15.54 7.25
C ALA A 137 -9.59 -14.43 8.23
N VAL A 138 -10.04 -13.20 7.97
CA VAL A 138 -9.79 -12.01 8.78
C VAL A 138 -10.81 -11.92 9.90
N GLU A 139 -10.32 -11.66 11.12
CA GLU A 139 -11.14 -11.52 12.32
C GLU A 139 -11.30 -10.05 12.76
N GLU A 140 -10.40 -9.16 12.32
CA GLU A 140 -10.44 -7.72 12.60
C GLU A 140 -10.39 -6.92 11.30
N LEU A 141 -11.40 -6.09 11.08
CA LEU A 141 -11.46 -5.11 10.00
C LEU A 141 -11.23 -3.73 10.57
N ARG A 142 -10.18 -3.04 10.12
CA ARG A 142 -10.02 -1.61 10.34
C ARG A 142 -10.66 -0.81 9.21
N PHE A 143 -11.24 0.33 9.52
CA PHE A 143 -11.83 1.18 8.49
C PHE A 143 -11.61 2.66 8.83
N ASP A 144 -11.46 3.49 7.80
CA ASP A 144 -11.42 4.94 7.98
C ASP A 144 -12.79 5.46 8.46
N GLU A 145 -12.84 6.15 9.59
CA GLU A 145 -14.05 6.80 10.12
C GLU A 145 -14.03 8.33 10.04
N ASP A 146 -12.98 8.96 9.47
CA ASP A 146 -12.85 10.43 9.48
C ASP A 146 -13.87 11.13 8.57
N GLY A 147 -14.28 10.47 7.49
CA GLY A 147 -15.17 11.03 6.49
C GLY A 147 -16.42 10.18 6.27
N LEU A 148 -16.57 9.71 5.02
CA LEU A 148 -17.72 8.90 4.60
C LEU A 148 -17.93 7.67 5.49
N GLY A 149 -16.85 7.07 5.98
CA GLY A 149 -16.90 5.89 6.84
C GLY A 149 -17.40 6.10 8.27
N ALA A 150 -17.75 7.32 8.68
CA ALA A 150 -18.26 7.59 10.04
C ALA A 150 -19.47 6.71 10.43
N GLY A 151 -20.32 6.36 9.46
CA GLY A 151 -21.48 5.48 9.64
C GLY A 151 -21.15 3.98 9.71
N ALA A 152 -19.97 3.57 9.23
CA ALA A 152 -19.64 2.17 9.00
C ALA A 152 -19.59 1.32 10.29
N ARG A 153 -19.40 1.95 11.46
CA ARG A 153 -19.53 1.26 12.76
C ARG A 153 -20.95 0.73 12.99
N GLY A 154 -21.95 1.52 12.60
CA GLY A 154 -23.36 1.14 12.69
C GLY A 154 -23.67 -0.03 11.75
N ASP A 155 -23.20 0.06 10.51
CA ASP A 155 -23.37 -0.97 9.48
C ASP A 155 -22.72 -2.28 9.92
N ALA A 156 -21.47 -2.22 10.38
CA ALA A 156 -20.73 -3.36 10.89
C ALA A 156 -21.43 -4.04 12.09
N ARG A 157 -22.08 -3.25 12.96
CA ARG A 157 -22.87 -3.81 14.08
C ARG A 157 -24.07 -4.60 13.55
N VAL A 158 -24.84 -4.03 12.62
CA VAL A 158 -26.02 -4.68 12.01
C VAL A 158 -25.61 -5.96 11.28
N ILE A 159 -24.55 -5.90 10.46
CA ILE A 159 -24.02 -7.08 9.76
C ILE A 159 -23.58 -8.15 10.77
N ASN A 160 -22.89 -7.79 11.85
CA ASN A 160 -22.49 -8.74 12.89
C ASN A 160 -23.67 -9.36 13.66
N GLU A 161 -24.76 -8.61 13.89
CA GLU A 161 -25.99 -9.16 14.47
C GLU A 161 -26.57 -10.25 13.56
N GLN A 162 -26.63 -10.01 12.25
CA GLN A 162 -27.05 -11.01 11.26
C GLN A 162 -26.10 -12.21 11.22
N ARG A 163 -24.78 -11.99 11.28
CA ARG A 163 -23.78 -13.08 11.33
C ARG A 163 -24.00 -13.99 12.53
N ARG A 164 -24.21 -13.42 13.73
CA ARG A 164 -24.50 -14.18 14.95
C ARG A 164 -25.80 -14.97 14.83
N ALA A 165 -26.85 -14.37 14.27
CA ALA A 165 -28.11 -15.08 14.01
C ALA A 165 -27.91 -16.29 13.10
N ASN A 166 -27.00 -16.16 12.13
CA ASN A 166 -26.61 -17.22 11.20
C ASN A 166 -25.47 -18.13 11.71
N ARG A 167 -25.12 -18.06 13.01
CA ARG A 167 -24.03 -18.85 13.63
C ARG A 167 -22.65 -18.67 12.96
N ARG A 168 -22.41 -17.50 12.38
CA ARG A 168 -21.10 -17.09 11.84
C ARG A 168 -20.36 -16.25 12.88
N ALA A 169 -19.04 -16.38 12.91
CA ALA A 169 -18.20 -15.56 13.78
C ALA A 169 -18.35 -14.08 13.42
N ALA A 170 -18.41 -13.23 14.45
CA ALA A 170 -18.40 -11.79 14.26
C ALA A 170 -17.00 -11.32 13.81
N ILE A 171 -16.95 -10.29 12.97
CA ILE A 171 -15.70 -9.60 12.60
C ILE A 171 -15.60 -8.35 13.46
N LEU A 172 -14.50 -8.18 14.17
CA LEU A 172 -14.23 -6.98 14.97
C LEU A 172 -13.99 -5.80 14.04
N ALA A 173 -14.95 -4.87 13.98
CA ALA A 173 -14.80 -3.64 13.21
C ALA A 173 -14.22 -2.54 14.09
N THR A 174 -12.95 -2.19 13.84
CA THR A 174 -12.21 -1.18 14.61
C THR A 174 -12.01 0.07 13.76
N PRO A 175 -12.58 1.21 14.14
CA PRO A 175 -12.40 2.44 13.39
C PRO A 175 -10.97 2.97 13.51
N PHE A 176 -10.56 3.69 12.48
CA PHE A 176 -9.32 4.44 12.41
C PHE A 176 -9.63 5.90 12.08
N ARG A 177 -9.00 6.82 12.83
CA ARG A 177 -9.15 8.26 12.64
C ARG A 177 -7.79 8.88 12.41
N GLY A 178 -7.46 9.18 11.16
CA GLY A 178 -6.18 9.77 10.77
C GLY A 178 -6.00 11.19 11.30
N SER A 179 -7.09 11.93 11.52
CA SER A 179 -7.10 13.27 12.11
C SER A 179 -6.97 13.28 13.64
N GLY A 180 -7.02 12.10 14.27
CA GLY A 180 -6.88 11.97 15.71
C GLY A 180 -5.47 12.27 16.22
N SER A 181 -5.33 12.41 17.53
CA SER A 181 -4.02 12.50 18.18
C SER A 181 -3.21 11.22 17.93
N VAL A 182 -1.88 11.37 17.88
CA VAL A 182 -0.95 10.25 17.74
C VAL A 182 -1.23 9.23 18.84
N PHE A 183 -1.38 7.96 18.45
CA PHE A 183 -1.49 6.86 19.40
C PHE A 183 -0.15 6.65 20.08
N ASP A 184 -0.14 6.60 21.41
CA ASP A 184 1.05 6.43 22.25
C ASP A 184 2.19 7.39 21.86
N PRO A 185 1.99 8.72 22.02
CA PRO A 185 2.92 9.72 21.51
C PRO A 185 4.31 9.68 22.16
N GLU A 186 4.39 9.13 23.37
CA GLU A 186 5.64 8.96 24.12
C GLU A 186 6.24 7.56 23.93
N GLY A 187 5.57 6.68 23.16
CA GLY A 187 6.01 5.32 22.90
C GLY A 187 7.04 5.23 21.77
N GLU A 188 8.07 4.42 21.96
CA GLU A 188 9.05 4.12 20.91
C GLU A 188 8.53 3.01 19.99
N ALA A 189 8.34 3.32 18.71
CA ALA A 189 7.94 2.34 17.70
C ALA A 189 9.04 1.31 17.39
N VAL A 190 10.31 1.68 17.57
CA VAL A 190 11.48 0.82 17.42
C VAL A 190 12.36 1.07 18.65
N ARG A 191 12.59 0.03 19.46
CA ARG A 191 13.55 0.12 20.56
C ARG A 191 14.95 0.34 19.98
N GLU A 192 15.72 1.26 20.56
CA GLU A 192 17.12 1.42 20.21
C GLU A 192 17.84 0.06 20.28
N THR A 193 18.40 -0.38 19.15
CA THR A 193 19.29 -1.53 19.13
C THR A 193 20.65 -1.05 19.60
N THR A 194 20.98 -1.33 20.86
CA THR A 194 22.32 -1.09 21.38
C THR A 194 23.30 -1.97 20.59
N PRO A 195 24.43 -1.43 20.06
CA PRO A 195 25.37 -2.18 19.22
C PRO A 195 26.05 -3.40 19.88
N GLU A 196 25.79 -3.66 21.16
CA GLU A 196 26.54 -4.61 21.98
C GLU A 196 26.17 -6.09 21.76
N LEU A 197 25.20 -6.40 20.89
CA LEU A 197 24.72 -7.78 20.64
C LEU A 197 25.15 -8.38 19.28
N LEU A 198 26.13 -7.77 18.59
CA LEU A 198 26.72 -8.31 17.37
C LEU A 198 28.19 -8.77 17.51
N ALA A 199 28.63 -9.08 18.74
CA ALA A 199 29.92 -9.71 19.01
C ALA A 199 29.81 -11.24 19.12
#